data_AF-A0A5C7LA60-F1
#
_entry.id   AF-A0A5C7LA60-F1
#
_cell.length_a   1.000
_cell.length_b   1.000
_cell.length_c   1.000
_cell.angle_alpha   90.00
_cell.angle_beta   90.00
_cell.angle_gamma   90.00
#
_symmetry.space_group_name_H-M   'P 1'
#
loop_
_entity.id
_entity.type
_entity.pdbx_description
1 polymer ?
#
loop_
_entity_poly.entity_id
_entity_poly.type
_entity_poly.pdbx_seq_one_letter_code
_entity_poly.pdbx_strand_id
1 'polypeptide(L)'
;MPLQSAHSLLFSQSRPEVPPGLSGRVVAAIEFEAIRRLRFRLRVASTCSFLSIILFFVNLTLVGEGFLTSDFWLLTALLFSDLSLVLTHLEAFLFSLAETFPAASASLLLLPVFLSIVALLFRSRYAGADRLLQPLQLNPIH
;
A
#
# COMPACT_ATOMS: atom_id res chain seq x y z
N MET A 1 -28.57 6.33 49.57
CA MET A 1 -27.30 6.06 48.88
C MET A 1 -26.94 7.26 47.98
N PRO A 2 -26.05 8.16 48.41
CA PRO A 2 -25.63 9.35 47.66
C PRO A 2 -24.17 9.18 47.18
N LEU A 3 -23.95 8.80 45.92
CA LEU A 3 -22.61 8.71 45.32
C LEU A 3 -22.42 9.62 44.09
N GLN A 4 -23.40 10.47 43.77
CA GLN A 4 -23.39 11.25 42.52
C GLN A 4 -22.75 12.64 42.63
N SER A 5 -22.44 13.15 43.82
CA SER A 5 -21.97 14.53 44.04
C SER A 5 -20.45 14.71 44.03
N ALA A 6 -19.66 13.64 44.09
CA ALA A 6 -18.19 13.76 44.12
C ALA A 6 -17.58 14.04 42.73
N HIS A 7 -18.28 13.67 41.65
CA HIS A 7 -17.73 13.74 40.31
C HIS A 7 -17.75 15.16 39.71
N SER A 8 -18.65 16.04 40.17
CA SER A 8 -18.75 17.42 39.68
C SER A 8 -17.72 18.37 40.31
N LEU A 9 -17.21 18.06 41.50
CA LEU A 9 -16.22 18.91 42.18
C LEU A 9 -14.82 18.79 41.57
N LEU A 10 -14.46 17.62 41.04
CA LEU A 10 -13.17 17.41 40.37
C LEU A 10 -13.03 18.18 39.05
N PHE A 11 -14.13 18.51 38.37
CA PHE A 11 -14.10 19.32 37.15
C PHE A 11 -14.24 20.83 37.39
N SER A 12 -14.44 21.26 38.64
CA SER A 12 -14.46 22.69 39.01
C SER A 12 -13.06 23.29 39.19
N GLN A 13 -12.02 22.45 39.11
CA GLN A 13 -10.64 22.88 39.23
C GLN A 13 -10.34 23.90 38.12
N SER A 14 -10.13 25.14 38.53
CA SER A 14 -9.95 26.33 37.71
C SER A 14 -9.05 26.04 36.52
N ARG A 15 -9.54 26.32 35.31
CA ARG A 15 -8.73 26.25 34.10
C ARG A 15 -7.47 27.08 34.34
N PRO A 16 -6.27 26.47 34.35
CA PRO A 16 -5.04 27.23 34.56
C PRO A 16 -4.95 28.30 33.47
N GLU A 17 -4.67 29.52 33.87
CA GLU A 17 -4.51 30.65 32.96
C GLU A 17 -3.35 30.35 32.01
N VAL A 18 -3.65 30.23 30.71
CA VAL A 18 -2.66 29.82 29.72
C VAL A 18 -1.72 30.99 29.47
N PRO A 19 -0.39 30.81 29.60
CA PRO A 19 0.57 31.88 29.34
C PRO A 19 0.38 32.46 27.93
N PRO A 20 0.41 33.80 27.76
CA PRO A 20 0.30 34.41 26.44
C PRO A 20 1.42 33.89 25.51
N GLY A 21 1.04 33.44 24.31
CA GLY A 21 1.97 32.87 23.32
C GLY A 21 2.19 31.35 23.39
N LEU A 22 1.70 30.66 24.42
CA LEU A 22 1.82 29.20 24.52
C LEU A 22 0.97 28.49 23.46
N SER A 23 -0.21 29.04 23.13
CA SER A 23 -1.10 28.49 22.10
C SER A 23 -0.42 28.43 20.72
N GLY A 24 0.24 29.50 20.31
CA GLY A 24 0.98 29.55 19.03
C GLY A 24 2.11 28.53 18.98
N ARG A 25 2.86 28.38 20.08
CA ARG A 25 3.94 27.38 20.18
C ARG A 25 3.42 25.94 20.11
N VAL A 26 2.28 25.65 20.75
CA VAL A 26 1.66 24.32 20.71
C VAL A 26 1.16 24.01 19.31
N VAL A 27 0.47 24.94 18.65
CA VAL A 27 0.01 24.75 17.26
C VAL A 27 1.19 24.51 16.31
N ALA A 28 2.24 25.35 16.40
CA ALA A 28 3.45 25.19 15.58
C ALA A 28 4.15 23.84 15.83
N ALA A 29 4.21 23.37 17.08
CA ALA A 29 4.78 22.06 17.40
C ALA A 29 3.96 20.90 16.82
N ILE A 30 2.63 20.99 16.88
CA ILE A 30 1.71 20.00 16.29
C ILE A 30 1.88 19.94 14.77
N GLU A 31 1.95 21.09 14.11
CA GLU A 31 2.17 21.18 12.66
C GLU A 31 3.53 20.58 12.26
N PHE A 32 4.59 20.90 13.00
CA PHE A 32 5.92 20.35 12.75
C PHE A 32 5.93 18.82 12.87
N GLU A 33 5.29 18.26 13.90
CA GLU A 33 5.16 16.81 14.04
C GLU A 33 4.34 16.18 12.92
N ALA A 34 3.24 16.82 12.49
CA ALA A 34 2.41 16.34 11.40
C ALA A 34 3.20 16.25 10.09
N ILE A 35 3.96 17.31 9.76
CA ILE A 35 4.82 17.37 8.57
C ILE A 35 5.92 16.29 8.65
N ARG A 36 6.55 16.13 9.82
CA ARG A 36 7.61 15.12 10.02
C ARG A 36 7.08 13.70 9.81
N ARG A 37 5.90 13.39 10.35
CA ARG A 37 5.24 12.09 10.17
C ARG A 37 4.87 11.84 8.71
N LEU A 38 4.34 12.85 8.00
CA LEU A 38 4.00 12.74 6.59
C LEU A 38 5.23 12.47 5.72
N ARG A 39 6.31 13.23 5.91
CA ARG A 39 7.59 13.04 5.18
C ARG A 39 8.21 11.67 5.43
N PHE A 40 8.10 11.13 6.64
CA PHE A 40 8.60 9.79 6.93
C PHE A 40 7.77 8.72 6.18
N ARG A 41 6.44 8.83 6.21
CA ARG A 41 5.55 7.90 5.50
C ARG A 41 5.76 7.93 3.99
N LEU A 42 5.93 9.12 3.41
CA LEU A 42 6.24 9.26 1.98
C LEU A 42 7.58 8.62 1.61
N ARG A 43 8.62 8.79 2.44
CA ARG A 43 9.92 8.13 2.23
C ARG A 43 9.78 6.61 2.27
N VAL A 44 9.07 6.07 3.26
CA VAL A 44 8.84 4.61 3.38
C VAL A 44 8.05 4.08 2.18
N ALA A 45 7.02 4.79 1.72
CA ALA A 45 6.26 4.39 0.53
C ALA A 45 7.14 4.40 -0.73
N SER A 46 8.01 5.41 -0.87
CA SER A 46 8.95 5.51 -2.00
C SER A 46 9.99 4.40 -2.00
N THR A 47 10.58 4.09 -0.84
CA THR A 47 11.57 3.01 -0.74
C THR A 47 10.93 1.65 -0.99
N CYS A 48 9.71 1.42 -0.48
CA CYS A 48 8.95 0.21 -0.73
C CYS A 48 8.62 0.03 -2.23
N SER A 49 8.21 1.10 -2.90
CA SER A 49 7.94 1.08 -4.35
C SER A 49 9.21 0.83 -5.18
N PHE A 50 10.35 1.37 -4.77
CA PHE A 50 11.62 1.11 -5.47
C PHE A 50 12.06 -0.34 -5.25
N LEU A 51 11.94 -0.84 -4.02
CA LEU A 51 12.24 -2.22 -3.67
C LEU A 51 11.36 -3.21 -4.42
N SER A 52 10.07 -2.93 -4.62
CA SER A 52 9.18 -3.81 -5.38
C SER A 52 9.60 -3.94 -6.85
N ILE A 53 10.12 -2.86 -7.45
CA ILE A 53 10.64 -2.89 -8.84
C ILE A 53 11.89 -3.79 -8.91
N ILE A 54 12.82 -3.63 -7.96
CA ILE A 54 14.02 -4.49 -7.90
C ILE A 54 13.63 -5.95 -7.74
N LEU A 55 12.73 -6.25 -6.78
CA LEU A 55 12.24 -7.61 -6.55
C LEU A 55 11.53 -8.18 -7.79
N PHE A 56 10.82 -7.36 -8.54
CA PHE A 56 10.20 -7.78 -9.81
C PHE A 56 11.25 -8.25 -10.81
N PHE A 57 12.30 -7.46 -11.06
CA PHE A 57 13.35 -7.85 -12.00
C PHE A 57 14.13 -9.08 -11.55
N VAL A 58 14.45 -9.18 -10.25
CA VAL A 58 15.13 -10.36 -9.70
C VAL A 58 14.28 -11.61 -9.87
N ASN A 59 12.98 -11.55 -9.52
CA ASN A 59 12.07 -12.67 -9.76
C ASN A 59 11.95 -13.01 -11.24
N LEU A 60 11.89 -12.00 -12.12
CA LEU A 60 11.82 -12.22 -13.55
C LEU A 60 13.06 -12.98 -14.07
N THR A 61 14.26 -12.66 -13.57
CA THR A 61 15.48 -13.36 -13.99
C THR A 61 15.60 -14.78 -13.43
N LEU A 62 15.17 -15.01 -12.19
CA LEU A 62 15.33 -16.31 -11.52
C LEU A 62 14.21 -17.30 -11.83
N VAL A 63 12.99 -16.79 -11.90
CA VAL A 63 11.76 -17.60 -12.02
C VAL A 63 11.20 -17.53 -13.44
N GLY A 64 11.50 -16.46 -14.18
CA GLY A 64 10.99 -16.26 -15.53
C GLY A 64 11.41 -17.36 -16.50
N GLU A 65 12.62 -17.89 -16.39
CA GLU A 65 13.05 -18.99 -17.26
C GLU A 65 12.20 -20.25 -17.05
N GLY A 66 12.00 -20.68 -15.80
CA GLY A 66 11.13 -21.83 -15.49
C GLY A 66 9.66 -21.59 -15.84
N PHE A 67 9.20 -20.34 -15.81
CA PHE A 67 7.87 -19.99 -16.30
C PHE A 67 7.78 -20.09 -17.82
N LEU A 68 8.78 -19.60 -18.56
CA LEU A 68 8.82 -19.60 -20.03
C LEU A 68 9.06 -20.99 -20.63
N THR A 69 9.80 -21.86 -19.94
CA THR A 69 10.09 -23.23 -20.40
C THR A 69 9.06 -24.26 -19.94
N SER A 70 8.02 -23.83 -19.21
CA SER A 70 6.97 -24.74 -18.73
C SER A 70 6.10 -25.30 -19.86
N ASP A 71 5.68 -26.56 -19.72
CA ASP A 71 4.76 -27.24 -20.64
C ASP A 71 3.40 -26.54 -20.75
N PHE A 72 3.08 -25.67 -19.78
CA PHE A 72 1.93 -24.79 -19.83
C PHE A 72 1.89 -23.97 -21.13
N TRP A 73 3.02 -23.43 -21.60
CA TRP A 73 3.05 -22.65 -22.83
C TRP A 73 2.84 -23.50 -24.08
N LEU A 74 3.31 -24.76 -24.07
CA LEU A 74 3.07 -25.70 -25.15
C LEU A 74 1.58 -26.07 -25.25
N LEU A 75 0.94 -26.34 -24.11
CA LEU A 75 -0.51 -26.59 -24.06
C LEU A 75 -1.32 -25.34 -24.43
N THR A 76 -0.89 -24.17 -23.97
CA THR A 76 -1.54 -22.91 -24.35
C THR A 76 -1.40 -22.63 -25.85
N ALA A 77 -0.25 -22.95 -26.45
CA ALA A 77 -0.07 -22.85 -27.89
C ALA A 77 -1.00 -23.80 -28.66
N LEU A 78 -1.25 -25.01 -28.14
CA LEU A 78 -2.18 -25.99 -28.72
C LEU A 78 -3.60 -25.43 -28.87
N LEU A 79 -4.05 -24.62 -27.91
CA LEU A 79 -5.35 -23.93 -27.97
C LEU A 79 -5.50 -23.06 -29.22
N PHE A 80 -4.41 -22.42 -29.65
CA PHE A 80 -4.40 -21.55 -30.82
C PHE A 80 -4.07 -22.29 -32.12
N SER A 81 -3.37 -23.42 -32.05
CA SER A 81 -3.01 -24.19 -33.26
C SER A 81 -4.10 -25.14 -33.72
N ASP A 82 -4.81 -25.81 -32.81
CA ASP A 82 -5.90 -26.74 -33.15
C ASP A 82 -7.05 -26.66 -32.14
N LEU A 83 -7.86 -25.61 -32.30
CA LEU A 83 -9.02 -25.38 -31.46
C LEU A 83 -10.05 -26.53 -31.54
N SER A 84 -10.15 -27.18 -32.70
CA SER A 84 -11.13 -28.26 -32.92
C SER A 84 -10.83 -29.47 -32.05
N LEU A 85 -9.55 -29.84 -31.95
CA LEU A 85 -9.08 -30.91 -31.09
C LEU A 85 -9.26 -30.55 -29.61
N VAL A 86 -8.96 -29.31 -29.23
CA VAL A 86 -9.16 -28.85 -27.84
C VAL A 86 -10.62 -28.87 -27.43
N LEU A 87 -11.54 -28.44 -28.30
CA LEU A 87 -12.98 -28.49 -28.02
C LEU A 87 -13.49 -29.93 -27.87
N THR A 88 -12.93 -30.86 -28.65
CA THR A 88 -13.28 -32.28 -28.57
C THR A 88 -12.84 -32.92 -27.24
N HIS A 89 -11.73 -32.42 -26.65
CA HIS A 89 -11.15 -32.93 -25.41
C HIS A 89 -11.03 -31.87 -24.32
N LEU A 90 -12.03 -30.98 -24.21
CA LEU A 90 -11.94 -29.77 -23.38
C LEU A 90 -11.63 -30.07 -21.92
N GLU A 91 -12.29 -31.06 -21.32
CA GLU A 91 -12.10 -31.41 -19.91
C GLU A 91 -10.69 -31.91 -19.63
N ALA A 92 -10.19 -32.85 -20.43
CA ALA A 92 -8.83 -33.37 -20.31
C ALA A 92 -7.78 -32.27 -20.55
N PHE A 93 -8.03 -31.40 -21.54
CA PHE A 93 -7.16 -30.27 -21.83
C PHE A 93 -7.07 -29.30 -20.65
N LEU A 94 -8.21 -28.90 -20.06
CA LEU A 94 -8.23 -27.99 -18.91
C LEU A 94 -7.55 -28.61 -17.68
N PHE A 95 -7.73 -29.92 -17.47
CA PHE A 95 -7.06 -30.64 -16.39
C PHE A 95 -5.54 -30.61 -16.57
N SER A 96 -5.03 -30.96 -17.76
CA SER A 96 -3.59 -30.91 -18.06
C SER A 96 -3.04 -29.47 -18.00
N LEU A 97 -3.81 -28.48 -18.43
CA LEU A 97 -3.43 -27.07 -18.33
C LEU A 97 -3.29 -26.63 -16.87
N ALA A 98 -4.20 -27.09 -16.00
CA ALA A 98 -4.14 -26.80 -14.57
C ALA A 98 -2.98 -27.53 -13.87
N GLU A 99 -2.70 -28.78 -14.25
CA GLU A 99 -1.60 -29.58 -13.71
C GLU A 99 -0.22 -29.02 -14.08
N THR A 100 -0.09 -28.53 -15.31
CA THR A 100 1.16 -27.92 -15.82
C THR A 100 1.30 -26.45 -15.45
N PHE A 101 0.26 -25.81 -14.91
CA PHE A 101 0.31 -24.40 -14.53
C PHE A 101 1.40 -24.17 -13.47
N PRO A 102 2.41 -23.33 -13.74
CA PRO A 102 3.51 -23.09 -12.81
C PRO A 102 3.07 -22.15 -11.67
N ALA A 103 2.15 -22.62 -10.81
CA ALA A 103 1.50 -21.84 -9.76
C ALA A 103 2.50 -21.21 -8.79
N ALA A 104 3.55 -21.95 -8.42
CA ALA A 104 4.62 -21.45 -7.56
C ALA A 104 5.32 -20.23 -8.21
N SER A 105 5.73 -20.36 -9.47
CA SER A 105 6.38 -19.29 -10.23
C SER A 105 5.47 -18.08 -10.39
N ALA A 106 4.20 -18.29 -10.72
CA ALA A 106 3.21 -17.23 -10.83
C ALA A 106 3.00 -16.49 -9.50
N SER A 107 2.94 -17.22 -8.37
CA SER A 107 2.77 -16.62 -7.04
C SER A 107 3.94 -15.72 -6.65
N LEU A 108 5.17 -16.12 -6.99
CA LEU A 108 6.38 -15.34 -6.75
C LEU A 108 6.41 -14.05 -7.58
N LEU A 109 5.95 -14.10 -8.83
CA LEU A 109 5.83 -12.93 -9.69
C LEU A 109 4.72 -11.97 -9.24
N LEU A 110 3.66 -12.48 -8.60
CA LEU A 110 2.58 -11.66 -8.05
C LEU A 110 2.97 -10.86 -6.81
N LEU A 111 3.91 -11.36 -6.00
CA LEU A 111 4.36 -10.70 -4.77
C LEU A 111 4.86 -9.25 -4.99
N PRO A 112 5.80 -8.95 -5.91
CA PRO A 112 6.24 -7.58 -6.15
C PRO A 112 5.12 -6.69 -6.73
N VAL A 113 4.22 -7.25 -7.55
CA VAL A 113 3.05 -6.52 -8.06
C VAL A 113 2.14 -6.11 -6.90
N PHE A 114 1.84 -7.04 -6.00
CA PHE A 114 1.05 -6.78 -4.80
C PHE A 114 1.69 -5.69 -3.92
N LEU A 115 2.99 -5.81 -3.63
CA LEU A 115 3.74 -4.80 -2.88
C LEU A 115 3.68 -3.42 -3.55
N SER A 116 3.79 -3.37 -4.88
CA SER A 116 3.72 -2.11 -5.63
C SER A 116 2.34 -1.44 -5.52
N ILE A 117 1.26 -2.22 -5.58
CA ILE A 117 -0.12 -1.73 -5.42
C ILE A 117 -0.31 -1.19 -4.00
N VAL A 118 0.15 -1.93 -2.98
CA VAL A 118 0.07 -1.49 -1.59
C VAL A 118 0.84 -0.17 -1.40
N ALA A 119 2.05 -0.07 -1.93
CA ALA A 119 2.85 1.15 -1.86
C ALA A 119 2.14 2.34 -2.55
N LEU A 120 1.50 2.10 -3.69
CA LEU A 120 0.76 3.11 -4.44
C LEU A 120 -0.52 3.55 -3.72
N LEU A 121 -1.26 2.62 -3.11
CA LEU A 121 -2.43 2.92 -2.29
C LEU A 121 -2.06 3.72 -1.04
N PHE A 122 -0.94 3.38 -0.38
CA PHE A 122 -0.41 4.17 0.71
C PHE A 122 -0.09 5.59 0.23
N ARG A 123 0.64 5.72 -0.90
CA ARG A 123 0.98 7.02 -1.47
C ARG A 123 -0.25 7.86 -1.82
N SER A 124 -1.27 7.27 -2.45
CA SER A 124 -2.48 8.00 -2.87
C SER A 124 -3.28 8.53 -1.68
N ARG A 125 -3.38 7.76 -0.59
CA ARG A 125 -4.02 8.18 0.66
C ARG A 125 -3.33 9.41 1.28
N TYR A 126 -2.00 9.49 1.22
CA TYR A 126 -1.25 10.59 1.82
C TYR A 126 -1.07 11.80 0.89
N ALA A 127 -1.09 11.60 -0.42
CA ALA A 127 -1.01 12.70 -1.39
C ALA A 127 -2.19 13.69 -1.26
N GLY A 128 -3.36 13.22 -0.84
CA GLY A 128 -4.51 14.08 -0.57
C GLY A 128 -4.35 14.98 0.66
N ALA A 129 -3.58 14.54 1.66
CA ALA A 129 -3.37 15.30 2.90
C ALA A 129 -2.47 16.53 2.69
N ASP A 130 -1.49 16.44 1.79
CA ASP A 130 -0.61 17.58 1.44
C ASP A 130 -1.40 18.75 0.83
N ARG A 131 -2.43 18.47 0.02
CA ARG A 131 -3.26 19.51 -0.60
C ARG A 131 -4.02 20.35 0.42
N LEU A 132 -4.39 19.77 1.57
CA LEU A 132 -5.09 20.48 2.63
C LEU A 132 -4.18 21.40 3.45
N LEU A 133 -2.86 21.17 3.42
CA LEU A 133 -1.87 21.98 4.13
C LEU A 133 -1.32 23.14 3.27
N GLN A 134 -1.51 23.08 1.95
CA GLN A 134 -1.07 24.10 1.01
C GLN A 134 -1.64 25.52 1.26
N PRO A 135 -2.92 25.73 1.63
CA PRO A 135 -3.44 27.07 1.87
C PRO A 135 -2.90 27.73 3.15
N LEU A 136 -2.41 26.96 4.13
CA LEU A 136 -1.85 27.51 5.37
C LEU A 136 -0.47 28.14 5.17
N GLN A 137 0.27 27.75 4.13
CA GLN A 137 1.58 28.33 3.83
C GLN A 137 1.52 29.67 3.07
N LEU A 138 0.37 30.04 2.50
CA LEU A 138 0.23 31.23 1.66
C LEU A 138 -0.10 32.51 2.43
N ASN A 139 -0.24 32.45 3.76
CA ASN A 139 -0.44 33.65 4.57
C ASN A 139 0.65 33.79 5.64
N PRO A 140 1.89 34.15 5.25
CA PRO A 140 2.83 34.70 6.21
C PRO A 140 2.28 36.05 6.63
N ILE A 141 1.58 36.08 7.78
CA ILE A 141 1.15 37.32 8.41
C ILE A 141 2.41 38.12 8.73
N HIS A 142 2.67 39.13 7.89
CA HIS A 142 3.65 40.19 8.12
C HIS A 142 3.09 41.23 9.08
#